data_AF-A0A537SFD5-F1
#
_entry.id   AF-A0A537SFD5-F1
#
_cell.length_a   1.000
_cell.length_b   1.000
_cell.length_c   1.000
_cell.angle_alpha   90.00
_cell.angle_beta   90.00
_cell.angle_gamma   90.00
#
_symmetry.space_group_name_H-M   'P 1'
#
loop_
_entity.id
_entity.type
_entity.pdbx_description
1 polymer ?
#
loop_
_entity_poly.entity_id
_entity_poly.type
_entity_poly.pdbx_seq_one_letter_code
_entity_poly.pdbx_strand_id
1 'polypeptide(L)'
;MPPAVLDLKNRLASADRRHAGCLVLLVAIHLAAFGIWLWSEDEPSAQAAFVLTWAALNFFWLVVLRRPLTSAALSLVLIVILIALSQFKHGILLMTATFVDVMLIDAATFSFFLKVNPGLVGKLALAVVLALPVMVLLWRAEPFRVRRGTALLGCLLCLAALAGLSLAVPTDREDEFYPHQYVSKFARSAAVAAVDLTNGGVLEADPATGERLNVGPVAACPPGRKLPHIVMVFDESSFDVTMMPNVKVAA
;
A
#
# COMPACT_ATOMS: atom_id res chain seq x y z
N MET A 1 -35.21 2.75 46.77
CA MET A 1 -34.09 3.45 46.11
C MET A 1 -34.66 4.47 45.13
N PRO A 2 -34.21 5.74 45.16
CA PRO A 2 -34.72 6.75 44.24
C PRO A 2 -34.34 6.42 42.78
N PRO A 3 -35.21 6.72 41.80
CA PRO A 3 -35.02 6.35 40.39
C PRO A 3 -33.73 6.93 39.77
N ALA A 4 -33.26 8.08 40.29
CA ALA A 4 -32.02 8.72 39.87
C ALA A 4 -30.76 7.86 40.13
N VAL A 5 -30.75 7.08 41.21
CA VAL A 5 -29.59 6.23 41.57
C VAL A 5 -29.54 4.97 40.69
N LEU A 6 -30.70 4.46 40.29
CA LEU A 6 -30.81 3.35 39.33
C LEU A 6 -30.37 3.77 37.92
N ASP A 7 -30.77 4.97 37.45
CA ASP A 7 -30.33 5.47 36.13
C ASP A 7 -28.82 5.73 36.10
N LEU A 8 -28.26 6.32 37.17
CA LEU A 8 -26.82 6.55 37.28
C LEU A 8 -26.03 5.23 37.27
N LYS A 9 -26.48 4.22 38.04
CA LYS A 9 -25.85 2.89 38.07
C LYS A 9 -25.89 2.20 36.70
N ASN A 10 -27.02 2.30 35.99
CA ASN A 10 -27.17 1.73 34.66
C ASN A 10 -26.28 2.42 33.62
N ARG A 11 -26.18 3.76 33.68
CA ARG A 11 -25.27 4.53 32.82
C ARG A 11 -23.81 4.16 33.05
N LEU A 12 -23.36 4.08 34.30
CA LEU A 12 -22.00 3.63 34.63
C LEU A 12 -21.73 2.19 34.14
N ALA A 13 -22.64 1.25 34.41
CA ALA A 13 -22.49 -0.14 33.96
C ALA A 13 -22.47 -0.26 32.43
N SER A 14 -23.26 0.54 31.72
CA SER A 14 -23.27 0.57 30.25
C SER A 14 -22.00 1.20 29.66
N ALA A 15 -21.48 2.25 30.31
CA ALA A 15 -20.23 2.87 29.91
C ALA A 15 -19.07 1.88 30.07
N ASP A 16 -18.99 1.20 31.22
CA ASP A 16 -17.93 0.23 31.50
C ASP A 16 -17.91 -0.93 30.49
N ARG A 17 -19.09 -1.51 30.19
CA ARG A 17 -19.25 -2.54 29.15
C ARG A 17 -18.82 -2.06 27.76
N ARG A 18 -19.13 -0.80 27.42
CA ARG A 18 -18.74 -0.22 26.13
C ARG A 18 -17.24 -0.01 26.01
N HIS A 19 -16.56 0.43 27.08
CA HIS A 19 -15.10 0.55 27.11
C HIS A 19 -14.44 -0.82 26.98
N ALA A 20 -14.92 -1.81 27.75
CA ALA A 20 -14.45 -3.19 27.65
C ALA A 20 -14.62 -3.75 26.22
N GLY A 21 -15.78 -3.55 25.61
CA GLY A 21 -16.04 -3.98 24.22
C GLY A 21 -15.11 -3.33 23.19
N CYS A 22 -14.84 -2.02 23.32
CA CYS A 22 -13.90 -1.33 22.45
C CYS A 22 -12.47 -1.85 22.61
N LEU A 23 -12.05 -2.15 23.84
CA LEU A 23 -10.72 -2.72 24.11
C LEU A 23 -10.59 -4.13 23.53
N VAL A 24 -11.60 -4.98 23.71
CA VAL A 24 -11.62 -6.34 23.12
C VAL A 24 -11.49 -6.27 21.61
N LEU A 25 -12.24 -5.37 20.96
CA LEU A 25 -12.17 -5.23 19.51
C LEU A 25 -10.81 -4.68 19.05
N LEU A 26 -10.24 -3.72 19.78
CA LEU A 26 -8.91 -3.19 19.49
C LEU A 26 -7.85 -4.29 19.58
N VAL A 27 -7.88 -5.11 20.64
CA VAL A 27 -6.99 -6.26 20.81
C VAL A 27 -7.20 -7.26 19.67
N ALA A 28 -8.45 -7.56 19.30
CA ALA A 28 -8.74 -8.48 18.20
C ALA A 28 -8.16 -8.01 16.86
N ILE A 29 -8.22 -6.70 16.56
CA ILE A 29 -7.62 -6.12 15.35
C ILE A 29 -6.09 -6.24 15.38
N HIS A 30 -5.46 -5.98 16.52
CA HIS A 30 -4.01 -6.15 16.66
C HIS A 30 -3.57 -7.62 16.56
N LEU A 31 -4.36 -8.55 17.12
CA LEU A 31 -4.11 -9.99 16.96
C LEU A 31 -4.28 -10.44 15.51
N ALA A 32 -5.26 -9.90 14.78
CA ALA A 32 -5.41 -10.16 13.35
C ALA A 32 -4.19 -9.67 12.56
N ALA A 33 -3.71 -8.45 12.84
CA ALA A 33 -2.49 -7.93 12.24
C ALA A 33 -1.25 -8.78 12.58
N PHE A 34 -1.16 -9.28 13.81
CA PHE A 34 -0.11 -10.21 14.24
C PHE A 34 -0.18 -11.56 13.50
N GLY A 35 -1.38 -12.09 13.26
CA GLY A 35 -1.56 -13.28 12.43
C GLY A 35 -1.10 -13.06 10.98
N ILE A 36 -1.42 -11.90 10.39
CA ILE A 36 -0.93 -11.53 9.05
C ILE A 36 0.59 -11.42 9.04
N TRP A 37 1.18 -10.78 10.04
CA TRP A 37 2.63 -10.67 10.19
C TRP A 37 3.33 -12.03 10.18
N LEU A 38 2.86 -12.98 11.00
CA LEU A 38 3.41 -14.34 11.07
C LEU A 38 3.28 -15.13 9.76
N TRP A 39 2.25 -14.83 8.96
CA TRP A 39 1.98 -15.56 7.73
C TRP A 39 2.67 -14.95 6.50
N SER A 40 2.89 -13.64 6.47
CA SER A 40 3.36 -12.93 5.27
C SER A 40 4.84 -12.59 5.26
N GLU A 41 5.52 -12.58 6.42
CA GLU A 41 6.87 -12.04 6.56
C GLU A 41 7.83 -13.04 7.22
N ASP A 42 8.72 -13.63 6.41
CA ASP A 42 9.66 -14.68 6.89
C ASP A 42 10.99 -14.12 7.41
N GLU A 43 11.49 -13.04 6.83
CA GLU A 43 12.82 -12.51 7.11
C GLU A 43 12.77 -11.47 8.25
N PRO A 44 13.79 -11.41 9.15
CA PRO A 44 13.79 -10.44 10.25
C PRO A 44 13.70 -8.97 9.78
N SER A 45 14.33 -8.63 8.65
CA SER A 45 14.25 -7.28 8.07
C SER A 45 12.82 -6.96 7.60
N ALA A 46 12.17 -7.93 6.95
CA ALA A 46 10.80 -7.85 6.48
C ALA A 46 9.79 -7.77 7.64
N GLN A 47 9.99 -8.57 8.68
CA GLN A 47 9.21 -8.54 9.92
C GLN A 47 9.30 -7.18 10.63
N ALA A 48 10.50 -6.61 10.75
CA ALA A 48 10.68 -5.27 11.31
C ALA A 48 9.97 -4.20 10.46
N ALA A 49 10.13 -4.26 9.14
CA ALA A 49 9.47 -3.35 8.21
C ALA A 49 7.93 -3.44 8.32
N PHE A 50 7.36 -4.64 8.46
CA PHE A 50 5.93 -4.83 8.68
C PHE A 50 5.46 -4.15 9.97
N VAL A 51 6.16 -4.39 11.10
CA VAL A 51 5.80 -3.79 12.39
C VAL A 51 5.88 -2.27 12.34
N LEU A 52 6.93 -1.73 11.70
CA LEU A 52 7.10 -0.28 11.48
C LEU A 52 5.98 0.28 10.60
N THR A 53 5.58 -0.44 9.55
CA THR A 53 4.49 -0.04 8.64
C THR A 53 3.14 -0.07 9.36
N TRP A 54 2.86 -1.14 10.11
CA TRP A 54 1.68 -1.27 10.95
C TRP A 54 1.58 -0.10 11.95
N ALA A 55 2.68 0.21 12.65
CA ALA A 55 2.75 1.32 13.58
C ALA A 55 2.59 2.68 12.87
N ALA A 56 3.27 2.90 11.74
CA ALA A 56 3.19 4.14 10.96
C ALA A 56 1.76 4.43 10.48
N LEU A 57 1.06 3.43 9.95
CA LEU A 57 -0.34 3.55 9.52
C LEU A 57 -1.26 3.89 10.70
N ASN A 58 -1.09 3.20 11.83
CA ASN A 58 -1.86 3.50 13.03
C ASN A 58 -1.60 4.93 13.53
N PHE A 59 -0.35 5.37 13.60
CA PHE A 59 -0.04 6.72 14.02
C PHE A 59 -0.53 7.78 13.03
N PHE A 60 -0.46 7.52 11.72
CA PHE A 60 -1.01 8.39 10.68
C PHE A 60 -2.52 8.61 10.88
N TRP A 61 -3.29 7.53 11.00
CA TRP A 61 -4.73 7.64 11.24
C TRP A 61 -5.05 8.24 12.61
N LEU A 62 -4.22 8.01 13.64
CA LEU A 62 -4.36 8.69 14.93
C LEU A 62 -4.14 10.20 14.84
N VAL A 63 -3.24 10.70 13.98
CA VAL A 63 -3.07 12.15 13.75
C VAL A 63 -4.36 12.75 13.17
N VAL A 64 -4.94 12.08 12.17
CA VAL A 64 -6.15 12.53 11.46
C VAL A 64 -7.38 12.43 12.37
N LEU A 65 -7.63 11.24 12.91
CA LEU A 65 -8.90 10.83 13.54
C LEU A 65 -8.88 10.91 15.07
N ARG A 66 -7.69 10.85 15.70
CA ARG A 66 -7.46 10.83 17.16
C ARG A 66 -8.08 9.64 17.89
N ARG A 67 -8.52 8.63 17.17
CA ARG A 67 -9.35 7.51 17.62
C ARG A 67 -8.63 6.18 17.32
N PRO A 68 -8.07 5.47 18.32
CA PRO A 68 -7.26 4.26 18.10
C PRO A 68 -7.96 3.08 17.41
N LEU A 69 -9.21 2.76 17.74
CA LEU A 69 -9.95 1.63 17.18
C LEU A 69 -10.23 1.81 15.69
N THR A 70 -10.75 2.97 15.30
CA THR A 70 -10.97 3.29 13.88
C THR A 70 -9.66 3.37 13.09
N SER A 71 -8.60 3.89 13.72
CA SER A 71 -7.24 3.89 13.15
C SER A 71 -6.72 2.49 12.87
N ALA A 72 -6.82 1.58 13.85
CA ALA A 72 -6.38 0.19 13.68
C ALA A 72 -7.21 -0.54 12.63
N ALA A 73 -8.53 -0.33 12.62
CA ALA A 73 -9.42 -0.91 11.61
C ALA A 73 -9.06 -0.43 10.19
N LEU A 74 -8.86 0.87 9.99
CA LEU A 74 -8.45 1.42 8.70
C LEU A 74 -7.08 0.90 8.26
N SER A 75 -6.12 0.82 9.19
CA SER A 75 -4.78 0.29 8.91
C SER A 75 -4.84 -1.18 8.47
N LEU A 76 -5.64 -2.00 9.16
CA LEU A 76 -5.85 -3.41 8.79
C LEU A 76 -6.50 -3.54 7.41
N VAL A 77 -7.53 -2.73 7.13
CA VAL A 77 -8.19 -2.72 5.83
C VAL A 77 -7.19 -2.37 4.72
N LEU A 78 -6.35 -1.35 4.91
CA LEU A 78 -5.32 -0.98 3.93
C LEU A 78 -4.31 -2.11 3.69
N ILE A 79 -3.86 -2.79 4.74
CA ILE A 79 -2.93 -3.92 4.61
C ILE A 79 -3.57 -5.09 3.88
N VAL A 80 -4.81 -5.44 4.22
CA VAL A 80 -5.53 -6.53 3.53
C VAL A 80 -5.75 -6.19 2.06
N ILE A 81 -6.13 -4.94 1.75
CA ILE A 81 -6.26 -4.47 0.36
C ILE A 81 -4.91 -4.56 -0.36
N LEU A 82 -3.83 -4.09 0.27
CA LEU A 82 -2.49 -4.15 -0.30
C LEU A 82 -2.08 -5.60 -0.61
N ILE A 83 -2.23 -6.53 0.35
CA ILE A 83 -1.91 -7.95 0.14
C ILE A 83 -2.73 -8.53 -1.01
N ALA A 84 -4.04 -8.27 -1.04
CA ALA A 84 -4.91 -8.78 -2.09
C ALA A 84 -4.53 -8.22 -3.48
N LEU A 85 -4.21 -6.93 -3.56
CA LEU A 85 -3.74 -6.30 -4.80
C LEU A 85 -2.36 -6.81 -5.22
N SER A 86 -1.44 -7.00 -4.27
CA SER A 86 -0.11 -7.56 -4.56
C SER A 86 -0.20 -9.00 -5.07
N GLN A 87 -1.07 -9.82 -4.49
CA GLN A 87 -1.32 -11.19 -4.97
C GLN A 87 -1.98 -11.20 -6.34
N PHE A 88 -2.94 -10.31 -6.58
CA PHE A 88 -3.57 -10.16 -7.89
C PHE A 88 -2.56 -9.72 -8.95
N LYS A 89 -1.75 -8.69 -8.64
CA LYS A 89 -0.70 -8.19 -9.54
C LYS A 89 0.31 -9.29 -9.83
N HIS A 90 0.74 -10.03 -8.81
CA HIS A 90 1.68 -11.12 -8.99
C HIS A 90 1.09 -12.28 -9.81
N GLY A 91 -0.18 -12.62 -9.60
CA GLY A 91 -0.84 -13.68 -10.38
C GLY A 91 -0.99 -13.37 -11.89
N ILE A 92 -0.90 -12.09 -12.28
CA ILE A 92 -1.03 -11.66 -13.68
C ILE A 92 0.31 -11.25 -14.29
N LEU A 93 1.11 -10.49 -13.56
CA LEU A 93 2.36 -9.87 -14.04
C LEU A 93 3.62 -10.51 -13.45
N LEU A 94 3.49 -11.55 -12.63
CA LEU A 94 4.58 -12.19 -11.89
C LEU A 94 5.39 -11.22 -11.02
N MET A 95 4.83 -10.06 -10.69
CA MET A 95 5.46 -9.01 -9.88
C MET A 95 4.50 -8.54 -8.78
N THR A 96 5.05 -8.24 -7.60
CA THR A 96 4.29 -7.70 -6.46
C THR A 96 4.03 -6.18 -6.58
N ALA A 97 3.12 -5.65 -5.75
CA ALA A 97 2.82 -4.21 -5.77
C ALA A 97 3.95 -3.42 -5.10
N THR A 98 4.33 -2.31 -5.73
CA THR A 98 5.37 -1.38 -5.24
C THR A 98 4.78 0.01 -5.03
N PHE A 99 5.49 0.86 -4.29
CA PHE A 99 5.04 2.22 -4.04
C PHE A 99 4.91 3.06 -5.32
N VAL A 100 5.70 2.73 -6.34
CA VAL A 100 5.64 3.36 -7.66
C VAL A 100 4.28 3.12 -8.33
N ASP A 101 3.63 1.98 -8.09
CA ASP A 101 2.27 1.73 -8.60
C ASP A 101 1.30 2.81 -8.10
N VAL A 102 1.40 3.19 -6.82
CA VAL A 102 0.56 4.23 -6.22
C VAL A 102 0.86 5.61 -6.81
N MET A 103 2.13 5.88 -7.14
CA MET A 103 2.55 7.13 -7.79
C MET A 103 2.05 7.24 -9.24
N LEU A 104 1.94 6.11 -9.95
CA LEU A 104 1.54 6.07 -11.37
C LEU A 104 0.03 5.98 -11.59
N ILE A 105 -0.75 5.53 -10.59
CA ILE A 105 -2.21 5.39 -10.75
C ILE A 105 -2.85 6.75 -11.04
N ASP A 106 -3.52 6.82 -12.19
CA ASP A 106 -4.35 7.95 -12.58
C ASP A 106 -5.82 7.53 -12.79
N ALA A 107 -6.69 8.52 -13.00
CA ALA A 107 -8.12 8.28 -13.20
C ALA A 107 -8.41 7.49 -14.48
N ALA A 108 -7.58 7.64 -15.51
CA ALA A 108 -7.73 6.91 -16.77
C ALA A 108 -7.41 5.42 -16.59
N THR A 109 -6.31 5.09 -15.90
CA THR A 109 -5.91 3.73 -15.56
C THR A 109 -6.99 3.03 -14.73
N PHE A 110 -7.53 3.71 -13.72
CA PHE A 110 -8.63 3.16 -12.91
C PHE A 110 -9.90 2.93 -13.76
N SER A 111 -10.25 3.85 -14.65
CA SER A 111 -11.40 3.68 -15.54
C SER A 111 -11.21 2.51 -16.51
N PHE A 112 -10.00 2.33 -17.05
CA PHE A 112 -9.67 1.19 -17.90
C PHE A 112 -9.82 -0.12 -17.13
N PHE A 113 -9.31 -0.20 -15.90
CA PHE A 113 -9.42 -1.40 -15.06
C PHE A 113 -10.88 -1.78 -14.77
N LEU A 114 -11.73 -0.80 -14.45
CA LEU A 114 -13.15 -1.05 -14.24
C LEU A 114 -13.88 -1.50 -15.51
N LYS A 115 -13.45 -1.04 -16.69
CA LYS A 115 -14.01 -1.48 -17.98
C LYS A 115 -13.60 -2.91 -18.33
N VAL A 116 -12.34 -3.28 -18.06
CA VAL A 116 -11.83 -4.63 -18.30
C VAL A 116 -12.45 -5.64 -17.34
N ASN A 117 -12.73 -5.25 -16.10
CA ASN A 117 -13.36 -6.10 -15.09
C ASN A 117 -14.73 -5.55 -14.65
N PRO A 118 -15.80 -5.72 -15.45
CA PRO A 118 -17.11 -5.13 -15.17
C PRO A 118 -17.74 -5.65 -13.88
N GLY A 119 -17.40 -6.89 -13.47
CA GLY A 119 -17.86 -7.47 -12.20
C GLY A 119 -17.22 -6.82 -10.96
N LEU A 120 -16.11 -6.11 -11.12
CA LEU A 120 -15.41 -5.47 -10.02
C LEU A 120 -16.19 -4.27 -9.46
N VAL A 121 -16.91 -3.52 -10.30
CA VAL A 121 -17.69 -2.36 -9.87
C VAL A 121 -18.71 -2.77 -8.81
N GLY A 122 -19.43 -3.87 -9.06
CA GLY A 122 -20.42 -4.40 -8.11
C GLY A 122 -19.77 -4.87 -6.80
N LYS A 123 -18.64 -5.58 -6.87
CA LYS A 123 -17.89 -6.04 -5.69
C LYS A 123 -17.35 -4.87 -4.87
N LEU A 124 -16.79 -3.86 -5.53
CA LEU A 124 -16.27 -2.65 -4.89
C LEU A 124 -17.40 -1.84 -4.26
N ALA A 125 -18.51 -1.65 -4.97
CA ALA A 125 -19.68 -0.95 -4.44
C ALA A 125 -20.22 -1.66 -3.20
N LEU A 126 -20.37 -2.99 -3.24
CA LEU A 126 -20.80 -3.79 -2.08
C LEU A 126 -19.81 -3.65 -0.91
N ALA A 127 -18.50 -3.75 -1.18
CA ALA A 127 -17.48 -3.60 -0.15
C ALA A 127 -17.54 -2.23 0.52
N VAL A 128 -17.72 -1.15 -0.25
CA VAL A 128 -17.88 0.22 0.27
C VAL A 128 -19.16 0.36 1.10
N VAL A 129 -20.27 -0.16 0.59
CA VAL A 129 -21.58 -0.13 1.29
C VAL A 129 -21.54 -0.89 2.61
N LEU A 130 -20.74 -1.95 2.72
CA LEU A 130 -20.56 -2.70 3.97
C LEU A 130 -19.51 -2.06 4.90
N ALA A 131 -18.41 -1.55 4.35
CA ALA A 131 -17.30 -1.00 5.14
C ALA A 131 -17.66 0.34 5.80
N LEU A 132 -18.37 1.22 5.09
CA LEU A 132 -18.77 2.54 5.60
C LEU A 132 -19.61 2.47 6.89
N PRO A 133 -20.72 1.71 6.98
CA PRO A 133 -21.53 1.65 8.19
C PRO A 133 -20.74 1.03 9.35
N VAL A 134 -19.94 -0.02 9.10
CA VAL A 134 -19.06 -0.59 10.12
C VAL A 134 -18.10 0.47 10.65
N MET A 135 -17.44 1.21 9.76
CA MET A 135 -16.50 2.26 10.16
C MET A 135 -17.19 3.40 10.94
N VAL A 136 -18.40 3.80 10.53
CA VAL A 136 -19.21 4.80 11.25
C VAL A 136 -19.63 4.30 12.63
N LEU A 137 -19.98 3.02 12.76
CA LEU A 137 -20.32 2.41 14.05
C LEU A 137 -19.11 2.37 14.98
N LEU A 138 -17.95 1.93 14.49
CA LEU A 138 -16.69 1.97 15.25
C LEU A 138 -16.34 3.39 15.70
N TRP A 139 -16.46 4.35 14.78
CA TRP A 139 -16.25 5.77 15.07
C TRP A 139 -17.18 6.28 16.17
N ARG A 140 -18.46 5.92 16.11
CA ARG A 140 -19.43 6.37 17.13
C ARG A 140 -19.21 5.66 18.46
N ALA A 141 -18.84 4.38 18.44
CA ALA A 141 -18.66 3.55 19.64
C ALA A 141 -17.44 3.99 20.47
N GLU A 142 -16.42 4.57 19.83
CA GLU A 142 -15.13 4.79 20.46
C GLU A 142 -15.07 5.99 21.43
N PRO A 143 -14.66 5.78 22.71
CA PRO A 143 -14.50 6.86 23.70
C PRO A 143 -13.07 7.41 23.79
N PHE A 144 -12.06 6.64 23.37
CA PHE A 144 -10.64 6.98 23.56
C PHE A 144 -10.19 8.09 22.60
N ARG A 145 -9.38 9.03 23.12
CA ARG A 145 -8.80 10.12 22.33
C ARG A 145 -7.32 10.30 22.62
N VAL A 146 -6.50 10.26 21.57
CA VAL A 146 -5.05 10.47 21.66
C VAL A 146 -4.70 11.92 21.28
N ARG A 147 -3.59 12.43 21.81
CA ARG A 147 -3.05 13.75 21.45
C ARG A 147 -2.37 13.66 20.07
N ARG A 148 -2.60 14.66 19.22
CA ARG A 148 -2.02 14.66 17.86
C ARG A 148 -0.49 14.73 17.86
N GLY A 149 0.10 15.49 18.79
CA GLY A 149 1.55 15.64 18.87
C GLY A 149 2.29 14.32 19.14
N THR A 150 1.78 13.50 20.07
CA THR A 150 2.38 12.19 20.36
C THR A 150 2.21 11.23 19.19
N ALA A 151 1.06 11.26 18.51
CA ALA A 151 0.83 10.45 17.32
C ALA A 151 1.73 10.87 16.16
N LEU A 152 1.94 12.18 15.97
CA LEU A 152 2.80 12.70 14.90
C LEU A 152 4.27 12.34 15.14
N LEU A 153 4.77 12.48 16.37
CA LEU A 153 6.11 12.03 16.73
C LEU A 153 6.29 10.52 16.49
N GLY A 154 5.30 9.72 16.90
CA GLY A 154 5.31 8.27 16.64
C GLY A 154 5.33 7.95 15.15
N CYS A 155 4.50 8.64 14.35
CA CYS A 155 4.46 8.47 12.90
C CYS A 155 5.81 8.80 12.26
N LEU A 156 6.38 9.97 12.59
CA LEU A 156 7.68 10.40 12.06
C LEU A 156 8.80 9.46 12.47
N LEU A 157 8.82 8.98 13.71
CA LEU A 157 9.80 8.01 14.18
C LEU A 157 9.72 6.70 13.40
N CYS A 158 8.50 6.17 13.19
CA CYS A 158 8.29 4.93 12.44
C CYS A 158 8.72 5.08 10.98
N LEU A 159 8.38 6.22 10.34
CA LEU A 159 8.78 6.50 8.97
C LEU A 159 10.30 6.66 8.84
N ALA A 160 10.95 7.36 9.78
CA ALA A 160 12.40 7.51 9.79
C ALA A 160 13.11 6.17 10.02
N ALA A 161 12.61 5.33 10.93
CA ALA A 161 13.14 3.99 11.18
C ALA A 161 12.96 3.07 9.95
N LEU A 162 11.80 3.14 9.28
CA LEU A 162 11.54 2.37 8.07
C LEU A 162 12.45 2.81 6.90
N ALA A 163 12.63 4.11 6.72
CA ALA A 163 13.57 4.64 5.73
C ALA A 163 15.01 4.22 6.04
N GLY A 164 15.44 4.34 7.30
CA GLY A 164 16.76 3.90 7.74
C GLY A 164 16.99 2.40 7.52
N LEU A 165 16.00 1.56 7.85
CA LEU A 165 16.04 0.12 7.58
C LEU A 165 16.17 -0.18 6.08
N SER A 166 15.42 0.54 5.23
CA SER A 166 15.43 0.35 3.78
C SER A 166 16.75 0.76 3.13
N LEU A 167 17.45 1.74 3.71
CA LEU A 167 18.77 2.19 3.24
C LEU A 167 19.91 1.32 3.79
N ALA A 168 19.79 0.85 5.03
CA ALA A 168 20.80 0.00 5.67
C ALA A 168 20.80 -1.43 5.12
N VAL A 169 19.62 -1.95 4.79
CA VAL A 169 19.43 -3.25 4.17
C VAL A 169 18.66 -3.02 2.88
N PRO A 170 19.32 -2.99 1.71
CA PRO A 170 18.64 -2.93 0.42
C PRO A 170 17.78 -4.18 0.19
N THR A 171 16.71 -4.06 -0.58
CA THR A 171 15.95 -5.22 -1.10
C THR A 171 16.58 -5.71 -2.39
N ASP A 172 16.68 -7.02 -2.58
CA ASP A 172 17.13 -7.57 -3.85
C ASP A 172 16.07 -7.32 -4.93
N ARG A 173 16.49 -6.94 -6.14
CA ARG A 173 15.55 -6.62 -7.23
C ARG A 173 14.72 -7.82 -7.64
N GLU A 174 15.33 -8.99 -7.62
CA GLU A 174 14.67 -10.24 -8.00
C GLU A 174 13.57 -10.65 -7.00
N ASP A 175 13.62 -10.12 -5.78
CA ASP A 175 12.60 -10.39 -4.77
C ASP A 175 11.23 -9.86 -5.18
N GLU A 176 11.14 -8.87 -6.08
CA GLU A 176 9.86 -8.35 -6.58
C GLU A 176 9.05 -9.41 -7.34
N PHE A 177 9.72 -10.42 -7.89
CA PHE A 177 9.12 -11.52 -8.65
C PHE A 177 8.66 -12.69 -7.78
N TYR A 178 8.92 -12.69 -6.46
CA TYR A 178 8.47 -13.78 -5.59
C TYR A 178 7.22 -13.41 -4.76
N PRO A 179 6.25 -14.35 -4.60
CA PRO A 179 4.97 -14.12 -3.91
C PRO A 179 5.06 -14.16 -2.38
N HIS A 180 6.00 -13.43 -1.80
CA HIS A 180 6.14 -13.30 -0.33
C HIS A 180 6.40 -11.85 0.08
N GLN A 181 6.29 -11.56 1.38
CA GLN A 181 6.69 -10.29 1.99
C GLN A 181 5.97 -9.06 1.38
N TYR A 182 4.67 -9.18 1.16
CA TYR A 182 3.89 -8.20 0.40
C TYR A 182 3.90 -6.79 1.01
N VAL A 183 3.81 -6.68 2.35
CA VAL A 183 3.69 -5.38 3.02
C VAL A 183 5.07 -4.76 3.18
N SER A 184 6.06 -5.53 3.62
CA SER A 184 7.42 -5.03 3.81
C SER A 184 8.08 -4.58 2.51
N LYS A 185 7.95 -5.34 1.41
CA LYS A 185 8.45 -4.95 0.08
C LYS A 185 7.84 -3.64 -0.38
N PHE A 186 6.50 -3.55 -0.34
CA PHE A 186 5.79 -2.32 -0.68
C PHE A 186 6.28 -1.13 0.15
N ALA A 187 6.35 -1.29 1.48
CA ALA A 187 6.72 -0.21 2.38
C ALA A 187 8.17 0.26 2.20
N ARG A 188 9.11 -0.68 1.99
CA ARG A 188 10.53 -0.37 1.75
C ARG A 188 10.75 0.28 0.37
N SER A 189 9.98 -0.14 -0.65
CA SER A 189 10.03 0.46 -1.99
C SER A 189 9.68 1.95 -1.99
N ALA A 190 8.91 2.43 -1.01
CA ALA A 190 8.61 3.86 -0.86
C ALA A 190 9.84 4.70 -0.54
N ALA A 191 10.76 4.18 0.28
CA ALA A 191 12.00 4.88 0.62
C ALA A 191 12.92 4.98 -0.60
N VAL A 192 13.03 3.89 -1.37
CA VAL A 192 13.80 3.85 -2.63
C VAL A 192 13.21 4.82 -3.65
N ALA A 193 11.90 4.74 -3.90
CA ALA A 193 11.21 5.63 -4.83
C ALA A 193 11.36 7.12 -4.45
N ALA A 194 11.37 7.45 -3.16
CA ALA A 194 11.62 8.82 -2.71
C ALA A 194 13.05 9.29 -3.05
N VAL A 195 14.06 8.43 -2.87
CA VAL A 195 15.45 8.74 -3.25
C VAL A 195 15.57 8.91 -4.76
N ASP A 196 14.99 8.01 -5.54
CA ASP A 196 15.03 8.08 -7.02
C ASP A 196 14.35 9.35 -7.54
N LEU A 197 13.21 9.71 -6.97
CA LEU A 197 12.50 10.94 -7.30
C LEU A 197 13.35 12.19 -7.00
N THR A 198 14.16 12.17 -5.94
CA THR A 198 15.05 13.29 -5.61
C THR A 198 16.30 13.36 -6.47
N ASN A 199 16.78 12.24 -7.02
CA ASN A 199 18.08 12.15 -7.70
C ASN A 199 18.02 12.22 -9.23
N GLY A 200 16.84 12.13 -9.86
CA GLY A 200 16.75 12.17 -11.33
C GLY A 200 15.46 11.65 -11.94
N GLY A 201 14.55 11.12 -11.12
CA GLY A 201 13.28 10.55 -11.56
C GLY A 201 13.30 9.03 -11.51
N VAL A 202 12.13 8.43 -11.27
CA VAL A 202 11.92 6.97 -11.19
C VAL A 202 12.12 6.28 -12.56
N LEU A 203 11.99 7.05 -13.65
CA LEU A 203 12.24 6.59 -15.02
C LEU A 203 13.43 7.36 -15.57
N GLU A 204 14.55 6.66 -15.74
CA GLU A 204 15.77 7.23 -16.31
C GLU A 204 15.56 7.46 -17.82
N ALA A 205 15.37 8.71 -18.21
CA ALA A 205 15.38 9.11 -19.61
C ALA A 205 16.82 9.48 -19.98
N ASP A 206 17.42 8.76 -20.94
CA ASP A 206 18.75 9.11 -21.45
C ASP A 206 18.73 10.55 -21.98
N PRO A 207 19.45 11.50 -21.37
CA PRO A 207 19.46 12.90 -21.82
C PRO A 207 20.00 13.03 -23.25
N ALA A 208 20.76 12.05 -23.75
CA ALA A 208 21.26 12.02 -25.12
C ALA A 208 20.19 11.59 -26.15
N THR A 209 19.04 11.05 -25.73
CA THR A 209 17.99 10.61 -26.67
C THR A 209 17.10 11.74 -27.18
N GLY A 210 17.07 12.91 -26.54
CA GLY A 210 16.37 14.09 -27.07
C GLY A 210 16.92 14.54 -28.44
N GLU A 211 18.23 14.34 -28.67
CA GLU A 211 18.88 14.66 -29.95
C GLU A 211 18.90 13.48 -30.94
N ARG A 212 18.73 12.25 -30.46
CA ARG A 212 18.82 11.02 -31.29
C ARG A 212 17.47 10.45 -31.70
N LEU A 213 16.40 10.76 -30.96
CA LEU A 213 15.05 10.45 -31.40
C LEU A 213 14.67 11.44 -32.49
N ASN A 214 14.60 10.96 -33.74
CA ASN A 214 13.98 11.66 -34.86
C ASN A 214 12.46 11.75 -34.63
N VAL A 215 12.04 12.46 -33.57
CA VAL A 215 10.68 12.92 -33.40
C VAL A 215 10.54 14.08 -34.37
N GLY A 216 10.26 13.75 -35.64
CA GLY A 216 9.97 14.75 -36.65
C GLY A 216 8.92 15.73 -36.10
N PRO A 217 8.95 17.01 -36.52
CA PRO A 217 8.02 18.01 -36.01
C PRO A 217 6.61 17.42 -36.07
N VAL A 218 5.93 17.38 -34.92
CA VAL A 218 4.56 16.85 -34.82
C VAL A 218 3.69 17.73 -35.70
N ALA A 219 3.56 17.35 -36.97
CA ALA A 219 2.69 18.00 -37.92
C ALA A 219 1.29 17.91 -37.34
N ALA A 220 0.61 19.06 -37.24
CA ALA A 220 -0.75 19.16 -36.74
C ALA A 220 -1.59 18.01 -37.28
N CYS A 221 -2.04 17.12 -36.39
CA CYS A 221 -2.73 15.89 -36.75
C CYS A 221 -3.98 16.24 -37.58
N PRO A 222 -4.05 15.92 -38.89
CA PRO A 222 -5.24 16.24 -39.67
C PRO A 222 -6.36 15.28 -39.24
N PRO A 223 -7.47 15.79 -38.64
CA PRO A 223 -8.55 14.94 -38.15
C PRO A 223 -9.26 14.31 -39.36
N GLY A 224 -8.95 13.06 -39.67
CA GLY A 224 -9.58 12.33 -40.78
C GLY A 224 -8.70 11.30 -41.49
N ARG A 225 -7.38 11.26 -41.23
CA ARG A 225 -6.52 10.21 -41.81
C ARG A 225 -6.57 8.95 -40.95
N LYS A 226 -6.73 7.78 -41.59
CA LYS A 226 -6.59 6.47 -40.94
C LYS A 226 -5.21 6.39 -40.29
N LEU A 227 -5.17 6.21 -38.96
CA LEU A 227 -3.93 6.13 -38.19
C LEU A 227 -3.05 5.01 -38.79
N PRO A 228 -1.73 5.22 -38.95
CA PRO A 228 -0.84 4.13 -39.33
C PRO A 228 -0.95 3.03 -38.27
N HIS A 229 -0.87 1.78 -38.72
CA HIS A 229 -0.79 0.64 -37.81
C HIS A 229 0.44 0.82 -36.93
N ILE A 230 0.23 1.08 -35.64
CA ILE A 230 1.30 1.05 -34.65
C ILE A 230 1.61 -0.43 -34.43
N VAL A 231 2.70 -0.90 -35.02
CA VAL A 231 3.31 -2.18 -34.65
C VAL A 231 4.24 -1.88 -33.48
N MET A 232 3.77 -2.12 -32.27
CA MET A 232 4.62 -2.09 -31.08
C MET A 232 5.36 -3.42 -31.01
N VAL A 233 6.64 -3.40 -31.39
CA VAL A 233 7.55 -4.54 -31.16
C VAL A 233 8.05 -4.41 -29.73
N PHE A 234 7.50 -5.24 -28.83
CA PHE A 234 8.14 -5.49 -27.54
C PHE A 234 9.35 -6.39 -27.81
N ASP A 235 10.51 -5.77 -27.97
CA ASP A 235 11.78 -6.49 -27.91
C ASP A 235 12.16 -6.55 -26.42
N GLU A 236 11.60 -7.54 -25.71
CA GLU A 236 12.15 -7.93 -24.42
C GLU A 236 13.58 -8.39 -24.72
N SER A 237 14.57 -7.58 -24.34
CA SER A 237 15.97 -7.88 -24.61
C SER A 237 16.38 -9.14 -23.86
N SER A 238 16.21 -10.31 -24.48
CA SER A 238 16.89 -11.53 -24.09
C SER A 238 18.37 -11.28 -24.38
N PHE A 239 19.12 -10.87 -23.37
CA PHE A 239 20.55 -10.68 -23.53
C PHE A 239 21.18 -12.07 -23.71
N ASP A 240 21.83 -12.30 -24.85
CA ASP A 240 22.54 -13.54 -25.10
C ASP A 240 23.72 -13.63 -24.12
N VAL A 241 23.60 -14.53 -23.15
CA VAL A 241 24.58 -14.70 -22.08
C VAL A 241 25.96 -15.13 -22.60
N THR A 242 26.04 -15.63 -23.85
CA THR A 242 27.32 -15.94 -24.52
C THR A 242 28.12 -14.69 -24.90
N MET A 243 27.47 -13.53 -24.97
CA MET A 243 28.10 -12.24 -25.27
C MET A 243 28.76 -11.60 -24.05
N MET A 244 28.57 -12.15 -22.84
CA MET A 244 29.22 -11.67 -21.62
C MET A 244 30.66 -12.20 -21.52
N PRO A 245 31.66 -11.33 -21.30
CA PRO A 245 33.02 -11.77 -21.12
C PRO A 245 33.12 -12.67 -19.88
N ASN A 246 33.75 -13.84 -20.05
CA ASN A 246 34.00 -14.87 -19.03
C ASN A 246 32.80 -15.79 -18.66
N VAL A 247 31.70 -15.80 -19.41
CA VAL A 247 30.65 -16.81 -19.24
C VAL A 247 30.83 -17.95 -20.24
N LYS A 248 31.04 -19.18 -19.75
CA LYS A 248 31.02 -20.40 -20.57
C LYS A 248 29.66 -21.07 -20.42
N VAL A 249 28.88 -21.08 -21.49
CA VAL A 249 27.61 -21.82 -21.55
C VAL A 249 27.92 -23.26 -21.92
N ALA A 250 27.41 -24.22 -21.16
CA ALA A 250 27.54 -25.64 -21.49
C ALA A 250 26.64 -25.96 -22.70
N ALA A 251 27.20 -26.65 -23.70
CA ALA A 251 26.49 -27.12 -24.89
C ALA A 251 25.51 -28.25 -24.58
#